data_AF-A0A7S3DPY6-F1
#
_entry.id   AF-A0A7S3DPY6-F1
#
_cell.length_a   1.000
_cell.length_b   1.000
_cell.length_c   1.000
_cell.angle_alpha   90.00
_cell.angle_beta   90.00
_cell.angle_gamma   90.00
#
_symmetry.space_group_name_H-M   'P 1'
#
loop_
_entity.id
_entity.type
_entity.pdbx_description
1 polymer ?
#
loop_
_entity_poly.entity_id
_entity_poly.type
_entity_poly.pdbx_seq_one_letter_code
_entity_poly.pdbx_strand_id
1 'polypeptide(L)'
;GNEVEHLAFQEYSPKYPHAKGTMGYCGRPSGPGFYVSIQDNTENHGPGSQQHENPYEADSCFGKVIEGFDSVIMKRVREMPGQGFLKPEKHVLIEYMDILVPDGNGGYTKWKDPSLESS
;
A
#
# COMPACT_ATOMS: atom_id res chain seq x y z
N GLY A 1 -22.00 -5.77 -2.73
CA GLY A 1 -20.99 -6.01 -1.68
C GLY A 1 -20.79 -4.70 -0.96
N ASN A 2 -20.39 -4.71 0.31
CA ASN A 2 -20.12 -3.47 1.04
C ASN A 2 -18.97 -2.72 0.34
N GLU A 3 -19.28 -1.68 -0.42
CA GLU A 3 -18.28 -0.80 -1.03
C GLU A 3 -17.71 0.08 0.08
N VAL A 4 -16.43 -0.12 0.40
CA VAL A 4 -15.70 0.69 1.37
C VAL A 4 -15.07 1.84 0.59
N GLU A 5 -15.58 3.06 0.79
CA GLU A 5 -15.07 4.26 0.11
C GLU A 5 -13.76 4.76 0.70
N HIS A 6 -13.59 4.65 2.02
CA HIS A 6 -12.37 5.03 2.73
C HIS A 6 -12.26 4.28 4.08
N LEU A 7 -11.07 4.32 4.68
CA LEU A 7 -10.83 3.83 6.04
C LEU A 7 -11.63 4.64 7.07
N ALA A 8 -12.01 4.00 8.18
CA ALA A 8 -12.70 4.69 9.27
C ALA A 8 -11.83 5.77 9.95
N PHE A 9 -10.51 5.58 9.95
CA PHE A 9 -9.53 6.50 10.50
C PHE A 9 -8.17 6.32 9.80
N GLN A 10 -7.35 7.37 9.81
CA GLN A 10 -5.99 7.37 9.28
C GLN A 10 -5.00 7.10 10.42
N GLU A 11 -4.33 5.94 10.36
CA GLU A 11 -3.38 5.48 11.38
C GLU A 11 -1.96 5.91 11.00
N TYR A 12 -1.46 6.96 11.65
CA TYR A 12 -0.07 7.39 11.47
C TYR A 12 0.77 7.15 12.72
N SER A 13 2.02 6.75 12.50
CA SER A 13 3.02 6.63 13.54
C SER A 13 4.38 7.09 13.01
N PRO A 14 5.08 8.00 13.71
CA PRO A 14 6.44 8.40 13.32
C PRO A 14 7.46 7.25 13.43
N LYS A 15 7.09 6.11 14.04
CA LYS A 15 7.91 4.89 14.04
C LYS A 15 7.82 4.10 12.72
N TYR A 16 6.79 4.37 11.92
CA TYR A 16 6.55 3.73 10.62
C TYR A 16 6.39 4.81 9.55
N PRO A 17 7.45 5.59 9.26
CA PRO A 17 7.38 6.66 8.28
C PRO A 17 7.28 6.10 6.86
N HIS A 18 6.85 6.94 5.92
CA HIS A 18 6.74 6.61 4.50
C HIS A 18 8.10 6.59 3.78
N ALA A 19 9.01 5.74 4.25
CA ALA A 19 10.32 5.55 3.65
C ALA A 19 10.23 4.80 2.30
N LYS A 20 11.32 4.81 1.54
CA LYS A 20 11.40 4.02 0.31
C LYS A 20 11.10 2.53 0.57
N GLY A 21 10.17 1.97 -0.22
CA GLY A 21 9.71 0.58 -0.12
C GLY A 21 8.56 0.34 0.83
N THR A 22 8.06 1.36 1.54
CA THR A 22 6.85 1.23 2.35
C THR A 22 5.59 1.30 1.51
N MET A 23 4.48 0.87 2.10
CA MET A 23 3.15 0.89 1.50
C MET A 23 2.21 1.76 2.32
N GLY A 24 1.39 2.53 1.63
CA GLY A 24 0.39 3.40 2.24
C GLY A 24 -0.94 3.39 1.50
N TYR A 25 -2.01 3.81 2.18
CA TYR A 25 -3.31 3.99 1.55
C TYR A 25 -3.40 5.35 0.87
N CYS A 26 -3.91 5.37 -0.36
CA CYS A 26 -4.07 6.58 -1.16
C CYS A 26 -5.16 7.49 -0.59
N GLY A 27 -4.95 8.81 -0.66
CA GLY A 27 -6.00 9.79 -0.42
C GLY A 27 -6.19 10.15 1.05
N ARG A 28 -7.06 11.15 1.27
CA ARG A 28 -7.38 11.75 2.56
C ARG A 28 -8.86 12.18 2.53
N PRO A 29 -9.80 11.40 3.10
CA PRO A 29 -9.59 10.17 3.87
C PRO A 29 -9.06 9.01 3.02
N SER A 30 -8.14 8.20 3.57
CA SER A 30 -7.41 7.19 2.80
C SER A 30 -8.21 5.94 2.44
N GLY A 31 -7.85 5.27 1.34
CA GLY A 31 -8.38 3.97 0.92
C GLY A 31 -9.47 4.07 -0.18
N PRO A 32 -9.88 2.92 -0.77
CA PRO A 32 -9.29 1.59 -0.64
C PRO A 32 -8.00 1.40 -1.47
N GLY A 33 -7.69 2.33 -2.38
CA GLY A 33 -6.44 2.29 -3.15
C GLY A 33 -5.21 2.37 -2.25
N PHE A 34 -4.11 1.73 -2.66
CA PHE A 34 -2.82 1.79 -1.97
C PHE A 34 -1.68 2.06 -2.95
N TYR A 35 -0.53 2.49 -2.42
CA TYR A 35 0.70 2.76 -3.16
C TYR A 35 1.90 2.06 -2.54
N VAL A 36 2.98 2.00 -3.31
CA VAL A 36 4.34 1.66 -2.84
C VAL A 36 5.22 2.90 -3.02
N SER A 37 5.85 3.36 -1.95
CA SER A 37 6.78 4.50 -1.99
C SER A 37 8.06 4.12 -2.72
N ILE A 38 8.32 4.73 -3.89
CA ILE A 38 9.55 4.48 -4.67
C ILE A 38 10.76 5.30 -4.21
N GLN A 39 10.52 6.25 -3.30
CA GLN A 39 11.49 7.14 -2.66
C GLN A 39 11.07 7.41 -1.22
N ASP A 40 11.89 8.12 -0.45
CA ASP A 40 11.48 8.57 0.88
C ASP A 40 10.45 9.70 0.74
N ASN A 41 9.24 9.44 1.21
CA ASN A 41 8.11 10.36 1.22
C ASN A 41 7.61 10.62 2.65
N THR A 42 8.49 10.46 3.66
CA THR A 42 8.15 10.65 5.08
C THR A 42 7.48 12.01 5.33
N GLU A 43 8.02 13.08 4.74
CA GLU A 43 7.45 14.42 4.85
C GLU A 43 6.16 14.54 4.03
N ASN A 44 6.18 14.09 2.77
CA ASN A 44 5.06 14.26 1.83
C ASN A 44 3.80 13.49 2.25
N HIS A 45 3.92 12.36 2.93
CA HIS A 45 2.79 11.56 3.42
C HIS A 45 2.63 11.61 4.94
N GLY A 46 3.41 12.46 5.61
CA GLY A 46 3.33 12.70 7.05
C GLY A 46 2.24 13.70 7.45
N PRO A 47 2.13 14.01 8.75
CA PRO A 47 1.13 14.91 9.29
C PRO A 47 1.21 16.32 8.70
N GLY A 48 0.08 16.84 8.20
CA GLY A 48 -0.05 18.22 7.75
C GLY A 48 0.60 18.54 6.40
N SER A 49 0.96 17.52 5.63
CA SER A 49 1.74 17.67 4.39
C SER A 49 0.92 18.03 3.14
N GLN A 50 -0.24 17.38 2.93
CA GLN A 50 -1.03 17.49 1.70
C GLN A 50 -2.39 18.18 1.87
N GLN A 51 -2.77 18.53 3.10
CA GLN A 51 -3.99 19.28 3.36
C GLN A 51 -3.78 20.29 4.49
N HIS A 52 -4.42 21.45 4.37
CA HIS A 52 -4.19 22.58 5.28
C HIS A 52 -5.23 22.68 6.41
N GLU A 53 -6.34 21.93 6.35
CA GLU A 53 -7.44 22.04 7.32
C GLU A 53 -7.16 21.22 8.59
N ASN A 54 -6.51 20.05 8.45
CA ASN A 54 -6.07 19.22 9.56
C ASN A 54 -4.54 19.03 9.56
N PRO A 55 -3.80 19.71 10.47
CA PRO A 55 -2.35 19.62 10.53
C PRO A 55 -1.84 18.26 11.03
N TYR A 56 -2.73 17.38 11.50
CA TYR A 56 -2.40 16.03 11.96
C TYR A 56 -2.69 14.95 10.92
N GLU A 57 -3.35 15.29 9.81
CA GLU A 57 -3.72 14.29 8.82
C GLU A 57 -2.50 13.82 8.01
N ALA A 58 -2.37 12.50 7.91
CA ALA A 58 -1.27 11.79 7.30
C ALA A 58 -1.79 10.48 6.69
N ASP A 59 -1.08 9.97 5.69
CA ASP A 59 -1.47 8.70 5.08
C ASP A 59 -1.09 7.54 6.01
N SER A 60 -1.93 6.52 6.11
CA SER A 60 -1.60 5.33 6.89
C SER A 60 -0.49 4.53 6.22
N CYS A 61 0.62 4.25 6.92
CA CYS A 61 1.66 3.33 6.48
C CYS A 61 1.41 1.93 7.08
N PHE A 62 1.01 0.96 6.25
CA PHE A 62 0.54 -0.35 6.74
C PHE A 62 1.49 -1.51 6.43
N GLY A 63 2.56 -1.27 5.66
CA GLY A 63 3.44 -2.35 5.25
C GLY A 63 4.74 -1.90 4.62
N LYS A 64 5.58 -2.89 4.32
CA LYS A 64 6.83 -2.72 3.60
C LYS A 64 7.03 -3.90 2.66
N VAL A 65 7.50 -3.60 1.44
CA VAL A 65 7.91 -4.61 0.47
C VAL A 65 9.20 -5.26 0.96
N ILE A 66 9.14 -6.56 1.26
CA ILE A 66 10.29 -7.35 1.74
C ILE A 66 11.04 -8.06 0.60
N GLU A 67 10.36 -8.32 -0.53
CA GLU A 67 10.92 -8.98 -1.71
C GLU A 67 10.35 -8.34 -2.98
N GLY A 68 11.13 -8.31 -4.07
CA GLY A 68 10.66 -7.86 -5.38
C GLY A 68 10.68 -6.34 -5.60
N PHE A 69 11.11 -5.54 -4.62
CA PHE A 69 11.13 -4.09 -4.76
C PHE A 69 11.98 -3.62 -5.97
N ASP A 70 13.26 -3.98 -6.03
CA ASP A 70 14.11 -3.55 -7.15
C ASP A 70 13.88 -4.39 -8.42
N SER A 71 13.74 -5.70 -8.27
CA SER A 71 13.69 -6.65 -9.40
C SER A 71 12.35 -6.62 -10.15
N VAL A 72 11.26 -6.28 -9.47
CA VAL A 72 9.91 -6.25 -10.05
C VAL A 72 9.37 -4.82 -10.08
N ILE A 73 9.20 -4.17 -8.92
CA ILE A 73 8.52 -2.87 -8.83
C ILE A 73 9.32 -1.79 -9.56
N MET A 74 10.59 -1.57 -9.19
CA MET A 74 11.41 -0.53 -9.82
C MET A 74 11.69 -0.82 -11.29
N LYS A 75 11.82 -2.09 -11.68
CA LYS A 75 11.93 -2.48 -13.09
C LYS A 75 10.71 -2.02 -13.88
N ARG A 76 9.49 -2.32 -13.41
CA ARG A 76 8.24 -1.89 -14.06
C ARG A 76 8.12 -0.37 -14.10
N VAL A 77 8.41 0.32 -13.01
CA VAL A 77 8.36 1.79 -12.95
C VAL A 77 9.29 2.42 -13.99
N ARG A 78 10.49 1.87 -14.21
CA ARG A 78 11.45 2.37 -15.22
C ARG A 78 11.02 2.09 -16.66
N GLU A 79 10.35 0.96 -16.89
CA GLU A 79 9.87 0.55 -18.22
C GLU A 79 8.58 1.28 -18.63
N MET A 80 7.83 1.85 -17.67
CA MET A 80 6.57 2.54 -17.94
C MET A 80 6.80 3.93 -18.56
N PRO A 81 6.33 4.18 -19.80
CA PRO A 81 6.53 5.46 -20.46
C PRO A 81 5.53 6.52 -19.97
N GLY A 82 6.03 7.57 -19.32
CA GLY A 82 5.26 8.72 -18.88
C GLY A 82 5.98 9.54 -17.81
N GLN A 83 5.45 10.74 -17.52
CA GLN A 83 5.81 11.57 -16.38
C GLN A 83 4.50 12.04 -15.73
N GLY A 84 4.45 12.13 -14.40
CA GLY A 84 3.24 12.53 -13.67
C GLY A 84 2.11 11.50 -13.72
N PHE A 85 0.86 11.96 -13.70
CA PHE A 85 -0.32 11.09 -13.70
C PHE A 85 -0.44 10.31 -15.00
N LEU A 86 -0.47 8.98 -14.87
CA LEU A 86 -0.60 8.06 -15.98
C LEU A 86 -2.07 7.89 -16.38
N LYS A 87 -2.32 7.69 -17.67
CA LYS A 87 -3.67 7.39 -18.16
C LYS A 87 -4.10 5.98 -17.71
N PRO A 88 -5.40 5.72 -17.46
CA PRO A 88 -5.88 4.42 -16.98
C PRO A 88 -5.48 3.23 -17.86
N GLU A 89 -5.32 3.44 -19.16
CA GLU A 89 -4.94 2.37 -20.10
C GLU A 89 -3.46 1.95 -19.93
N LYS A 90 -2.65 2.76 -19.24
CA LYS A 90 -1.26 2.49 -18.89
C LYS A 90 -1.14 1.99 -17.45
N HIS A 91 -1.59 0.77 -17.22
CA HIS A 91 -1.53 0.12 -15.91
C HIS A 91 -0.74 -1.19 -15.95
N VAL A 92 -0.34 -1.64 -14.76
CA VAL A 92 0.13 -3.01 -14.52
C VAL A 92 -0.98 -3.70 -13.73
N LEU A 93 -1.57 -4.75 -14.30
CA LEU A 93 -2.65 -5.49 -13.65
C LEU A 93 -2.08 -6.41 -12.57
N ILE A 94 -2.66 -6.37 -11.37
CA ILE A 94 -2.46 -7.39 -10.34
C ILE A 94 -3.45 -8.52 -10.64
N GLU A 95 -2.95 -9.64 -11.14
CA GLU A 95 -3.80 -10.77 -11.56
C GLU A 95 -4.34 -11.58 -10.37
N TYR A 96 -3.56 -11.68 -9.30
CA TYR A 96 -3.91 -12.40 -8.08
C TYR A 96 -3.21 -11.78 -6.86
N MET A 97 -3.81 -11.95 -5.70
CA MET A 97 -3.23 -11.60 -4.40
C MET A 97 -3.44 -12.78 -3.45
N ASP A 98 -2.35 -13.38 -3.00
CA ASP A 98 -2.37 -14.40 -1.96
C ASP A 98 -2.11 -13.76 -0.60
N ILE A 99 -2.99 -14.00 0.37
CA ILE A 99 -2.72 -13.65 1.76
C ILE A 99 -1.90 -14.78 2.35
N LEU A 100 -0.72 -14.47 2.89
CA LEU A 100 0.13 -15.44 3.58
C LEU A 100 0.03 -15.23 5.10
N VAL A 101 -0.08 -16.33 5.84
CA VAL A 101 -0.14 -16.34 7.30
C VAL A 101 0.99 -17.21 7.88
N PRO A 102 1.50 -16.90 9.08
CA PRO A 102 2.52 -17.72 9.73
C PRO A 102 2.08 -19.18 9.87
N ASP A 103 2.98 -20.13 9.58
CA ASP A 103 2.70 -21.57 9.66
C ASP A 103 3.07 -22.19 11.02
N GLY A 104 3.62 -21.40 11.95
CA GLY A 104 4.09 -21.85 13.26
C GLY A 104 5.51 -22.44 13.27
N ASN A 105 6.12 -22.68 12.11
CA ASN A 105 7.46 -23.24 11.93
C ASN A 105 8.48 -22.20 11.41
N GLY A 106 8.15 -20.91 11.52
CA GLY A 106 8.95 -19.81 10.99
C GLY A 106 8.79 -19.56 9.49
N GLY A 107 7.87 -20.29 8.84
CA GLY A 107 7.48 -20.07 7.45
C GLY A 107 6.12 -19.37 7.33
N TYR A 108 5.64 -19.33 6.09
CA TYR A 108 4.32 -18.80 5.76
C TYR A 108 3.59 -19.77 4.85
N THR A 109 2.28 -19.90 5.06
CA THR A 109 1.36 -20.65 4.18
C THR A 109 0.29 -19.73 3.64
N LYS A 110 -0.33 -20.09 2.50
CA LYS A 110 -1.51 -19.39 2.01
C LYS A 110 -2.63 -19.48 3.05
N TRP A 111 -3.23 -18.34 3.37
CA TRP A 111 -4.43 -18.28 4.17
C TRP A 111 -5.54 -19.03 3.43
N LYS A 112 -6.26 -19.85 4.20
CA LYS A 112 -7.43 -20.56 3.72
C LYS A 112 -8.62 -20.06 4.49
N ASP A 113 -9.71 -19.81 3.78
CA ASP A 113 -10.96 -19.39 4.39
C ASP A 113 -11.51 -20.54 5.25
N PRO A 114 -11.57 -20.39 6.59
CA PRO A 114 -12.10 -21.44 7.46
C PRO A 114 -13.56 -21.80 7.15
N SER A 115 -14.32 -20.89 6.54
CA SER A 115 -15.71 -21.14 6.15
C SER A 115 -15.84 -22.09 4.95
N LEU A 116 -14.78 -22.27 4.16
CA LEU A 116 -14.75 -23.15 2.98
C LEU A 116 -14.19 -24.56 3.27
N GLU A 117 -13.64 -24.80 4.45
CA GLU A 117 -13.10 -26.13 4.82
C GLU A 117 -14.13 -27.05 5.49
N SER A 118 -15.36 -26.57 5.70
CA SER A 118 -16.46 -27.33 6.35
C SER A 118 -17.56 -27.79 5.37
N SER A 119 -17.31 -27.69 4.06
CA SER A 119 -18.20 -28.15 2.98
C SER A 119 -17.69 -29.38 2.25
#